data_AF-Q2UUA5-F1
#
_entry.id   AF-Q2UUA5-F1
#
_cell.length_a   1.000
_cell.length_b   1.000
_cell.length_c   1.000
_cell.angle_alpha   90.00
_cell.angle_beta   90.00
_cell.angle_gamma   90.00
#
_symmetry.space_group_name_H-M   'P 1'
#
loop_
_entity.id
_entity.type
_entity.pdbx_description
1 polymer ?
#
loop_
_entity_poly.entity_id
_entity_poly.type
_entity_poly.pdbx_seq_one_letter_code
_entity_poly.pdbx_strand_id
1 'polypeptide(L)'
;MQVDLATPNFVIQEMSLGIHYNTEAGDYDITSYVKDASVFDVKDGYVDALTAPGLGIEVDEETVRRVAQSTEPWQPKEFFGPDGGIRECGMVYVRYMTKL
;
A
#
# COMPACT_ATOMS: atom_id res chain seq x y z
N MET A 1 -11.25 -4.56 -3.28
CA MET A 1 -11.79 -5.37 -4.41
C MET A 1 -13.11 -6.06 -4.09
N GLN A 2 -13.22 -6.88 -3.05
CA GLN A 2 -14.46 -7.61 -2.72
C GLN A 2 -15.61 -6.68 -2.37
N VAL A 3 -15.31 -5.64 -1.58
CA VAL A 3 -16.28 -4.58 -1.24
C VAL A 3 -16.72 -3.85 -2.51
N ASP A 4 -15.77 -3.43 -3.33
CA ASP A 4 -15.98 -2.73 -4.60
C ASP A 4 -16.89 -3.52 -5.54
N LEU A 5 -16.58 -4.81 -5.74
CA LEU A 5 -17.33 -5.73 -6.61
C LEU A 5 -18.77 -5.97 -6.13
N ALA A 6 -19.02 -5.84 -4.82
CA ALA A 6 -20.34 -6.01 -4.22
C ALA A 6 -21.11 -4.68 -4.04
N THR A 7 -20.52 -3.55 -4.42
CA THR A 7 -21.06 -2.22 -4.12
C THR A 7 -21.41 -1.49 -5.43
N PRO A 8 -22.70 -1.35 -5.78
CA PRO A 8 -23.11 -0.82 -7.09
C PRO A 8 -22.78 0.68 -7.28
N ASN A 9 -22.54 1.42 -6.21
CA ASN A 9 -22.14 2.83 -6.25
C ASN A 9 -20.62 3.04 -6.11
N PHE A 10 -19.82 1.98 -6.22
CA PHE A 10 -18.37 2.08 -6.25
C PHE A 10 -17.87 2.65 -7.59
N VAL A 11 -16.81 3.48 -7.56
CA VAL A 11 -16.34 4.22 -8.76
C VAL A 11 -14.83 4.09 -8.99
N ILE A 12 -14.00 4.17 -7.96
CA ILE A 12 -12.52 4.16 -8.08
C ILE A 12 -11.92 3.27 -7.00
N GLN A 13 -10.98 2.40 -7.41
CA GLN A 13 -10.10 1.66 -6.50
C GLN A 13 -8.71 2.27 -6.51
N GLU A 14 -8.20 2.63 -5.33
CA GLU A 14 -6.83 3.10 -5.17
C GLU A 14 -5.88 1.91 -4.94
N MET A 15 -4.77 1.88 -5.66
CA MET A 15 -3.70 0.88 -5.48
C MET A 15 -2.34 1.56 -5.58
N SER A 16 -1.44 1.25 -4.65
CA SER A 16 -0.06 1.75 -4.63
C SER A 16 0.90 0.92 -5.50
N LEU A 17 0.38 0.20 -6.50
CA LEU A 17 1.13 -0.77 -7.31
C LEU A 17 2.19 -0.09 -8.19
N GLY A 18 3.46 -0.48 -8.06
CA GLY A 18 4.55 0.07 -8.87
C GLY A 18 4.86 1.54 -8.60
N ILE A 19 4.32 2.12 -7.53
CA ILE A 19 4.54 3.51 -7.19
C ILE A 19 5.66 3.63 -6.14
N HIS A 20 6.89 3.69 -6.64
CA HIS A 20 8.12 3.68 -5.83
C HIS A 20 8.49 5.05 -5.22
N TYR A 21 7.53 5.81 -4.70
CA TYR A 21 7.86 6.99 -3.86
C TYR A 21 8.32 6.62 -2.43
N ASN A 22 8.19 5.36 -2.06
CA ASN A 22 8.57 4.80 -0.77
C ASN A 22 9.95 4.13 -0.83
N THR A 23 10.98 4.85 -1.29
CA THR A 23 12.37 4.35 -1.20
C THR A 23 12.79 4.00 0.23
N GLU A 24 12.10 4.53 1.25
CA GLU A 24 12.27 4.16 2.66
C GLU A 24 11.63 2.81 3.04
N ALA A 25 10.67 2.29 2.28
CA ALA A 25 9.99 1.02 2.56
C ALA A 25 10.77 -0.23 2.07
N GLY A 26 11.90 -0.01 1.39
CA GLY A 26 12.78 -1.07 0.89
C GLY A 26 12.35 -1.65 -0.46
N ASP A 27 12.90 -2.82 -0.80
CA ASP A 27 12.72 -3.49 -2.10
C ASP A 27 11.38 -4.25 -2.24
N TYR A 28 10.49 -4.15 -1.25
CA TYR A 28 9.24 -4.90 -1.19
C TYR A 28 8.05 -4.04 -1.64
N ASP A 29 7.23 -4.60 -2.53
CA ASP A 29 5.96 -4.04 -3.00
C ASP A 29 4.80 -4.96 -2.59
N ILE A 30 3.56 -4.55 -2.81
CA ILE A 30 2.34 -5.34 -2.57
C ILE A 30 2.40 -6.72 -3.24
N THR A 31 3.07 -6.81 -4.39
CA THR A 31 3.25 -8.04 -5.16
C THR A 31 4.33 -8.96 -4.59
N SER A 32 5.16 -8.50 -3.66
CA SER A 32 6.28 -9.30 -3.11
C SER A 32 5.86 -10.35 -2.08
N TYR A 33 4.63 -10.27 -1.56
CA TYR A 33 4.14 -11.17 -0.50
C TYR A 33 3.01 -12.10 -0.97
N VAL A 34 2.68 -12.08 -2.26
CA VAL A 34 1.72 -13.00 -2.88
C VAL A 34 2.44 -13.94 -3.81
N LYS A 35 2.01 -15.20 -3.87
CA LYS A 35 2.64 -16.21 -4.74
C LYS A 35 2.42 -15.96 -6.22
N ASP A 36 1.26 -15.40 -6.57
CA ASP A 36 0.91 -14.99 -7.92
C ASP A 36 0.59 -13.50 -7.93
N ALA A 37 1.51 -12.70 -8.46
CA ALA A 37 1.35 -11.26 -8.59
C ALA A 37 0.42 -10.86 -9.74
N SER A 38 0.20 -11.74 -10.72
CA SER A 38 -0.59 -11.41 -11.93
C SER A 38 -2.08 -11.17 -11.63
N VAL A 39 -2.55 -11.62 -10.47
CA VAL A 39 -3.91 -11.35 -9.98
C VAL A 39 -4.19 -9.86 -9.78
N PHE A 40 -3.15 -9.02 -9.69
CA PHE A 40 -3.24 -7.57 -9.58
C PHE A 40 -2.85 -6.82 -10.86
N ASP A 41 -2.70 -7.52 -11.99
CA ASP A 41 -2.35 -6.88 -13.25
C ASP A 41 -3.41 -5.84 -13.65
N VAL A 42 -2.93 -4.64 -13.94
CA VAL A 42 -3.77 -3.53 -14.42
C VAL A 42 -3.81 -3.57 -15.94
N LYS A 43 -5.00 -3.73 -16.51
CA LYS A 43 -5.28 -3.70 -17.95
C LYS A 43 -6.24 -2.56 -18.26
N ASP A 44 -5.79 -1.60 -19.06
CA ASP A 44 -6.57 -0.41 -19.43
C ASP A 44 -7.13 0.40 -18.24
N GLY A 45 -6.42 0.40 -17.12
CA GLY A 45 -6.83 1.07 -15.88
C GLY A 45 -7.78 0.27 -14.99
N TYR A 46 -8.03 -1.00 -15.32
CA TYR A 46 -8.88 -1.92 -14.56
C TYR A 46 -8.07 -3.11 -14.04
N VAL A 47 -8.52 -3.69 -12.94
CA VAL A 47 -8.01 -4.97 -12.40
C VAL A 47 -9.12 -6.00 -12.49
N ASP A 48 -8.76 -7.22 -12.92
CA ASP A 48 -9.70 -8.33 -13.05
C ASP A 48 -10.29 -8.73 -11.69
N ALA A 49 -11.54 -9.22 -11.68
CA ALA A 49 -12.17 -9.68 -10.45
C ALA A 49 -11.45 -10.93 -9.90
N LEU A 50 -11.12 -10.91 -8.61
CA LEU A 50 -10.51 -12.06 -7.92
C LEU A 50 -11.54 -13.17 -7.70
N THR A 51 -11.39 -14.30 -8.38
CA THR A 51 -12.39 -15.39 -8.40
C THR A 51 -12.04 -16.58 -7.51
N ALA A 52 -10.81 -16.66 -7.01
CA ALA A 52 -10.41 -17.71 -6.09
C ALA A 52 -11.10 -17.55 -4.71
N PRO A 53 -11.21 -18.63 -3.91
CA PRO A 53 -11.89 -18.59 -2.62
C PRO A 53 -11.34 -17.53 -1.66
N GLY A 54 -12.22 -17.01 -0.79
CA GLY A 54 -11.84 -16.05 0.24
C GLY A 54 -11.46 -14.69 -0.34
N LEU A 55 -10.24 -14.24 -0.06
CA LEU A 55 -9.71 -12.98 -0.60
C LEU A 55 -9.23 -13.10 -2.05
N GLY A 56 -9.19 -14.31 -2.60
CA GLY A 56 -8.77 -14.55 -3.98
C GLY A 56 -7.27 -14.34 -4.22
N ILE A 57 -6.45 -14.41 -3.18
CA ILE A 57 -4.99 -14.37 -3.23
C ILE A 57 -4.38 -15.54 -2.43
N GLU A 58 -3.17 -15.93 -2.81
CA GLU A 58 -2.35 -16.86 -2.04
C GLU A 58 -1.12 -16.13 -1.49
N VAL A 59 -0.96 -16.14 -0.16
CA VAL A 59 0.14 -15.46 0.51
C VAL A 59 1.41 -16.31 0.47
N ASP A 60 2.56 -15.70 0.17
CA ASP A 60 3.87 -16.31 0.37
C ASP A 60 4.27 -16.22 1.86
N GLU A 61 3.77 -17.18 2.65
CA GLU A 61 4.04 -17.23 4.08
C GLU A 61 5.54 -17.37 4.42
N GLU A 62 6.32 -18.04 3.57
CA GLU A 62 7.76 -18.22 3.82
C GLU A 62 8.48 -16.88 3.75
N THR A 63 8.18 -16.09 2.71
CA THR A 63 8.72 -14.73 2.56
C THR A 63 8.24 -13.83 3.68
N VAL A 64 6.95 -13.85 4.03
CA VAL A 64 6.42 -13.04 5.15
C VAL A 64 7.14 -13.37 6.46
N ARG A 65 7.27 -14.65 6.81
CA ARG A 65 7.93 -15.07 8.06
C ARG A 65 9.41 -14.71 8.09
N ARG A 66 10.11 -14.84 6.95
CA ARG A 66 11.52 -14.48 6.83
C ARG A 66 11.73 -12.97 7.03
N VAL A 67 10.95 -12.15 6.35
CA VAL A 67 11.08 -10.68 6.43
C VAL A 67 10.70 -10.18 7.83
N ALA A 68 9.63 -10.73 8.42
CA ALA A 68 9.16 -10.35 9.75
C ALA A 68 10.20 -10.57 10.87
N GLN A 69 11.21 -11.41 10.68
CA GLN A 69 12.27 -11.62 11.68
C GLN A 69 13.21 -10.41 11.83
N SER A 70 13.33 -9.58 10.80
CA SER A 70 14.25 -8.44 10.76
C SER A 70 13.56 -7.10 10.52
N THR A 71 12.23 -7.08 10.43
CA THR A 71 11.47 -5.84 10.25
C THR A 71 11.36 -5.08 11.56
N GLU A 72 11.88 -3.85 11.59
CA GLU A 72 11.69 -2.95 12.71
C GLU A 72 10.28 -2.33 12.69
N PRO A 73 9.68 -2.03 13.86
CA PRO A 73 8.39 -1.36 13.92
C PRO A 73 8.41 0.00 13.23
N TRP A 74 7.42 0.27 12.38
CA TRP A 74 7.26 1.60 11.79
C TRP A 74 6.95 2.63 12.88
N GLN A 75 7.78 3.67 12.95
CA GLN A 75 7.61 4.75 13.91
C GLN A 75 6.91 5.94 13.25
N PRO A 76 5.87 6.50 13.87
CA PRO A 76 5.28 7.74 13.39
C PRO A 76 6.32 8.86 13.50
N LYS A 77 6.57 9.56 12.39
CA LYS A 77 7.47 10.73 12.39
C LYS A 77 6.79 11.88 13.14
N GLU A 78 7.50 12.51 14.07
CA GLU A 78 7.01 13.70 14.77
C GLU A 78 6.92 14.88 13.80
N PHE A 79 5.79 15.57 13.79
CA PHE A 79 5.58 16.73 12.94
C PHE A 79 5.26 17.96 13.80
N PHE A 80 6.17 18.94 13.77
CA PHE A 80 6.05 20.19 14.53
C PHE A 80 5.79 21.37 13.59
N GLY A 81 4.91 22.28 14.03
CA GLY A 81 4.69 23.55 13.34
C GLY A 81 5.82 24.56 13.57
N PRO A 82 5.80 25.70 12.85
CA PRO A 82 6.73 26.81 13.07
C PRO A 82 6.68 27.39 14.50
N ASP A 83 5.57 27.15 15.20
CA ASP A 83 5.30 27.52 16.58
C ASP A 83 5.78 26.48 17.61
N GLY A 84 6.37 25.37 17.17
CA GLY A 84 6.81 24.28 18.03
C GLY A 84 5.68 23.38 18.56
N GLY A 85 4.43 23.61 18.13
CA GLY A 85 3.30 22.76 18.48
C GLY A 85 3.30 21.45 17.68
N ILE A 86 2.92 20.35 18.33
CA ILE A 86 2.69 19.06 17.65
C ILE A 86 1.49 19.22 16.72
N ARG A 87 1.66 18.76 15.48
CA ARG A 87 0.60 18.73 14.48
C ARG A 87 0.00 17.34 14.41
N GLU A 88 -1.21 17.26 13.85
CA GLU A 88 -1.85 15.97 13.58
C GLU A 88 -0.91 15.09 12.77
N CYS A 89 -1.06 13.76 12.94
CA CYS A 89 -0.34 12.75 12.18
C CYS A 89 -0.77 12.87 10.71
N GLY A 90 -0.17 13.84 10.03
CA GLY A 90 -0.28 14.08 8.61
C GLY A 90 0.97 13.51 8.00
N MET A 91 0.76 12.57 7.08
CA MET A 91 1.76 12.12 6.11
C MET A 91 2.69 13.29 5.75
N VAL A 92 4.01 13.06 5.83
CA VAL A 92 5.11 14.02 5.57
C VAL A 92 5.05 14.69 4.16
N TYR A 93 3.97 14.45 3.40
CA TYR A 93 3.63 15.01 2.09
C TYR A 93 3.42 16.52 2.06
N VAL A 94 2.92 17.14 3.15
CA VAL A 94 2.56 18.57 3.13
C VAL A 94 3.80 19.48 2.93
N ARG A 95 5.01 19.00 3.26
CA ARG A 95 6.25 19.77 3.11
C ARG A 95 6.84 19.72 1.69
N TYR A 96 6.42 18.78 0.84
CA TYR A 96 6.89 18.69 -0.55
C TYR A 96 6.03 19.51 -1.53
N MET A 97 4.73 19.65 -1.28
CA MET A 97 3.84 20.42 -2.18
C MET A 97 3.93 21.94 -2.00
N THR A 98 4.58 22.44 -0.94
CA THR A 98 4.73 23.88 -0.67
C THR A 98 6.06 24.47 -1.19
N LYS A 99 6.81 23.70 -2.00
CA LYS A 99 8.02 24.15 -2.72
C LYS A 99 7.87 24.10 -4.25
N LEU A 100 6.67 24.40 -4.74
CA LEU A 100 6.43 24.81 -6.13
C LEU A 100 5.98 26.26 -6.15
#